data_AF-A0A2D8M053-F1
#
_entry.id   AF-A0A2D8M053-F1
#
_cell.length_a   1.000
_cell.length_b   1.000
_cell.length_c   1.000
_cell.angle_alpha   90.00
_cell.angle_beta   90.00
_cell.angle_gamma   90.00
#
_symmetry.space_group_name_H-M   'P 1'
#
loop_
_entity.id
_entity.type
_entity.pdbx_description
1 polymer ?
#
loop_
_entity_poly.entity_id
_entity_poly.type
_entity_poly.pdbx_seq_one_letter_code
_entity_poly.pdbx_strand_id
1 'polypeptide(L)'
;MHITQAKNKLATYIHDHVEKLLGVKDDIRTHDIIEFLEVIAGIYVESCFLFEKPDIAMSEGFEKLSASLGVAPTDAVIPYQSISHPQKLDARTEQGRALARSVLEEFGECEFSFCEFILWMVSNYLVDWEGNNIPRSDGFRLFMDAATRCMAFEISAQELCDIVIEKRIGTSDWSLADAVCGLSAYAGYKYGMTQANHGKEFYQDSHIDMIVYVMTQEAVRMGVPAGSN
;
A
#
# COMPACT_ATOMS: atom_id res chain seq x y z
N MET A 1 -24.68 8.04 3.75
CA MET A 1 -24.40 8.39 2.34
C MET A 1 -25.57 7.99 1.43
N HIS A 2 -26.06 8.89 0.57
CA HIS A 2 -26.98 8.53 -0.53
C HIS A 2 -26.17 8.03 -1.73
N ILE A 3 -26.35 6.77 -2.12
CA ILE A 3 -25.73 6.18 -3.31
C ILE A 3 -26.48 6.63 -4.56
N THR A 4 -25.79 7.34 -5.43
CA THR A 4 -26.33 7.78 -6.74
C THR A 4 -25.98 6.76 -7.82
N GLN A 5 -26.66 6.82 -8.96
CA GLN A 5 -26.33 5.99 -10.12
C GLN A 5 -24.89 6.22 -10.61
N ALA A 6 -24.37 7.45 -10.47
CA ALA A 6 -22.97 7.77 -10.79
C ALA A 6 -21.99 7.06 -9.85
N LYS A 7 -22.26 7.07 -8.53
CA LYS A 7 -21.44 6.37 -7.53
C LYS A 7 -21.43 4.86 -7.74
N ASN A 8 -22.56 4.27 -8.15
CA ASN A 8 -22.60 2.85 -8.51
C ASN A 8 -21.72 2.54 -9.73
N LYS A 9 -21.76 3.37 -10.78
CA LYS A 9 -20.89 3.20 -11.96
C LYS A 9 -19.41 3.30 -11.58
N LEU A 10 -19.08 4.22 -10.68
CA LEU A 10 -17.72 4.41 -10.20
C LEU A 10 -17.24 3.21 -9.37
N ALA A 11 -18.11 2.66 -8.53
CA ALA A 11 -17.81 1.45 -7.77
C ALA A 11 -17.57 0.25 -8.68
N THR A 12 -18.39 0.07 -9.73
CA THR A 12 -18.16 -0.94 -10.76
C THR A 12 -16.85 -0.70 -11.50
N TYR A 13 -16.55 0.54 -11.89
CA TYR A 13 -15.29 0.87 -12.55
C TYR A 13 -14.07 0.51 -11.69
N ILE A 14 -14.06 0.89 -10.41
CA ILE A 14 -12.99 0.51 -9.48
C ILE A 14 -12.88 -1.00 -9.38
N HIS A 15 -14.00 -1.71 -9.18
CA HIS A 15 -14.01 -3.17 -9.05
C HIS A 15 -13.41 -3.85 -10.28
N ASP A 16 -13.91 -3.53 -11.48
CA ASP A 16 -13.45 -4.09 -12.75
C ASP A 16 -11.96 -3.79 -12.98
N HIS A 17 -11.51 -2.59 -12.58
CA HIS A 17 -10.10 -2.21 -12.70
C HIS A 17 -9.21 -3.04 -11.77
N VAL A 18 -9.62 -3.26 -10.52
CA VAL A 18 -8.89 -4.09 -9.57
C VAL A 18 -8.84 -5.55 -10.03
N GLU A 19 -9.96 -6.12 -10.47
CA GLU A 19 -9.99 -7.49 -11.01
C GLU A 19 -9.04 -7.65 -12.21
N LYS A 20 -9.04 -6.67 -13.11
CA LYS A 20 -8.14 -6.65 -14.27
C LYS A 20 -6.67 -6.53 -13.88
N LEU A 21 -6.33 -5.72 -12.87
CA LEU A 21 -4.96 -5.59 -12.34
C LEU A 21 -4.43 -6.90 -11.75
N LEU A 22 -5.32 -7.67 -11.14
CA LEU A 22 -4.99 -8.92 -10.48
C LEU A 22 -5.07 -10.12 -11.43
N GLY A 23 -5.71 -9.98 -12.58
CA GLY A 23 -5.87 -11.07 -13.55
C GLY A 23 -6.75 -12.21 -13.02
N VAL A 24 -7.66 -11.88 -12.10
CA VAL A 24 -8.56 -12.86 -11.46
C VAL A 24 -9.50 -13.44 -12.52
N LYS A 25 -9.66 -14.76 -12.49
CA LYS A 25 -10.66 -15.50 -13.28
C LYS A 25 -11.76 -15.98 -12.33
N ASP A 26 -12.90 -16.40 -12.89
CA ASP A 26 -14.19 -16.77 -12.23
C ASP A 26 -14.14 -17.65 -10.95
N ASP A 27 -12.99 -18.12 -10.49
CA ASP A 27 -12.80 -18.91 -9.26
C ASP A 27 -11.80 -18.18 -8.33
N ILE A 28 -12.32 -17.25 -7.51
CA ILE A 28 -11.54 -16.41 -6.59
C ILE A 28 -10.89 -17.29 -5.53
N ARG A 29 -9.55 -17.35 -5.53
CA ARG A 29 -8.78 -18.04 -4.49
C ARG A 29 -8.54 -17.10 -3.30
N THR A 30 -8.28 -17.66 -2.13
CA THR A 30 -7.92 -16.87 -0.93
C THR A 30 -6.72 -15.93 -1.16
N HIS A 31 -5.78 -16.30 -2.04
CA HIS A 31 -4.66 -15.43 -2.42
C HIS A 31 -5.12 -14.18 -3.18
N ASP A 32 -6.11 -14.33 -4.06
CA ASP A 32 -6.65 -13.23 -4.87
C ASP A 32 -7.34 -12.19 -3.99
N ILE A 33 -7.92 -12.63 -2.86
CA ILE A 33 -8.58 -11.77 -1.88
C ILE A 33 -7.59 -10.91 -1.10
N ILE A 34 -6.43 -11.46 -0.73
CA ILE A 34 -5.38 -10.69 -0.05
C ILE A 34 -4.85 -9.60 -0.98
N GLU A 35 -4.53 -9.94 -2.23
CA GLU A 35 -4.07 -8.94 -3.20
C GLU A 35 -5.13 -7.88 -3.49
N PHE A 36 -6.41 -8.29 -3.57
CA PHE A 36 -7.52 -7.37 -3.71
C PHE A 36 -7.60 -6.40 -2.52
N LEU A 37 -7.51 -6.91 -1.30
CA LEU A 37 -7.49 -6.09 -0.08
C LEU A 37 -6.31 -5.11 -0.07
N GLU A 38 -5.14 -5.50 -0.55
CA GLU A 38 -3.96 -4.63 -0.63
C GLU A 38 -4.16 -3.48 -1.62
N VAL A 39 -4.75 -3.74 -2.78
CA VAL A 39 -5.07 -2.67 -3.75
C VAL A 39 -6.13 -1.73 -3.16
N ILE A 40 -7.22 -2.27 -2.60
CA ILE A 40 -8.25 -1.43 -1.97
C ILE A 40 -7.71 -0.67 -0.75
N ALA A 41 -6.79 -1.25 0.02
CA ALA A 41 -6.10 -0.56 1.11
C ALA A 41 -5.32 0.64 0.59
N GLY A 42 -4.65 0.52 -0.56
CA GLY A 42 -4.01 1.66 -1.23
C GLY A 42 -5.01 2.77 -1.57
N ILE A 43 -6.18 2.42 -2.12
CA ILE A 43 -7.23 3.41 -2.45
C ILE A 43 -7.68 4.14 -1.18
N TYR A 44 -7.91 3.40 -0.10
CA TYR A 44 -8.33 3.95 1.18
C TYR A 44 -7.27 4.84 1.81
N VAL A 45 -6.00 4.42 1.81
CA VAL A 45 -4.89 5.23 2.34
C VAL A 45 -4.74 6.53 1.56
N GLU A 46 -4.85 6.51 0.23
CA GLU A 46 -4.83 7.75 -0.56
C GLU A 46 -6.00 8.68 -0.19
N SER A 47 -7.19 8.13 0.07
CA SER A 47 -8.32 8.93 0.55
C SER A 47 -8.07 9.54 1.94
N CYS A 48 -7.27 8.88 2.78
CA CYS A 48 -6.87 9.42 4.10
C CYS A 48 -5.87 10.58 3.96
N PHE A 49 -5.00 10.56 2.94
CA PHE A 49 -4.06 11.65 2.66
C PHE A 49 -4.73 12.94 2.17
N LEU A 50 -6.04 12.93 1.92
CA LEU A 50 -6.82 14.15 1.68
C LEU A 50 -7.06 14.97 2.97
N PHE A 51 -6.77 14.39 4.14
CA PHE A 51 -6.91 15.05 5.43
C PHE A 51 -5.54 15.46 5.99
N GLU A 52 -5.54 16.49 6.85
CA GLU A 52 -4.31 17.00 7.50
C GLU A 52 -3.62 15.95 8.37
N LYS A 53 -4.40 15.06 9.00
CA LYS A 53 -3.90 13.98 9.86
C LYS A 53 -4.37 12.62 9.32
N PRO A 54 -3.65 12.05 8.34
CA PRO A 54 -4.09 10.84 7.63
C PRO A 54 -4.15 9.61 8.54
N ASP A 55 -3.28 9.52 9.55
CA ASP A 55 -3.25 8.46 10.56
C ASP A 55 -4.49 8.45 11.46
N ILE A 56 -4.97 9.64 11.84
CA ILE A 56 -6.20 9.82 12.60
C ILE A 56 -7.40 9.49 11.72
N ALA A 57 -7.46 10.01 10.49
CA ALA A 57 -8.53 9.71 9.54
C ALA A 57 -8.66 8.19 9.28
N MET A 58 -7.53 7.51 9.15
CA MET A 58 -7.48 6.05 8.99
C MET A 58 -8.08 5.33 10.20
N SER A 59 -7.72 5.75 11.41
CA SER A 59 -8.20 5.17 12.66
C SER A 59 -9.71 5.37 12.86
N GLU A 60 -10.21 6.57 12.61
CA GLU A 60 -11.65 6.87 12.64
C GLU A 60 -12.42 6.09 11.57
N GLY A 61 -11.84 5.91 10.39
CA GLY A 61 -12.46 5.10 9.34
C GLY A 61 -12.51 3.61 9.69
N PHE A 62 -11.54 3.07 10.44
CA PHE A 62 -11.65 1.71 11.00
C PHE A 62 -12.78 1.59 12.01
N GLU A 63 -12.99 2.58 12.88
CA GLU A 63 -14.13 2.59 13.81
C GLU A 63 -15.46 2.62 13.05
N LYS A 64 -15.57 3.46 12.01
CA LYS A 64 -16.75 3.50 11.13
C LYS A 64 -16.98 2.17 10.43
N LEU A 65 -15.93 1.54 9.92
CA LEU A 65 -16.02 0.25 9.23
C LEU A 65 -16.45 -0.87 10.20
N SER A 66 -15.91 -0.89 11.42
CA SER A 66 -16.33 -1.83 12.47
C SER A 66 -17.82 -1.68 12.79
N ALA A 67 -18.30 -0.43 12.96
CA ALA A 67 -19.70 -0.14 13.19
C ALA A 67 -20.58 -0.57 12.01
N SER A 68 -20.13 -0.34 10.77
CA SER A 68 -20.85 -0.73 9.55
C SER A 68 -20.93 -2.25 9.36
N LEU A 69 -19.86 -2.97 9.70
CA LEU A 69 -19.80 -4.43 9.57
C LEU A 69 -20.51 -5.16 10.72
N GLY A 70 -20.73 -4.47 11.85
CA GLY A 70 -21.28 -5.04 13.07
C GLY A 70 -20.32 -6.01 13.78
N VAL A 71 -19.02 -5.93 13.47
CA VAL A 71 -17.98 -6.81 14.02
C VAL A 71 -16.69 -6.04 14.32
N ALA A 72 -15.93 -6.54 15.30
CA ALA A 72 -14.55 -6.14 15.53
C ALA A 72 -13.60 -6.96 14.62
N PRO A 73 -12.39 -6.45 14.32
CA PRO A 73 -11.37 -7.27 13.69
C PRO A 73 -11.00 -8.45 14.61
N THR A 74 -10.61 -9.58 14.03
CA THR A 74 -10.18 -10.74 14.83
C THR A 74 -8.87 -10.45 15.57
N ASP A 75 -8.77 -10.92 16.83
CA ASP A 75 -7.53 -10.88 17.62
C ASP A 75 -6.60 -12.07 17.33
N ALA A 76 -7.00 -12.97 16.42
CA ALA A 76 -6.21 -14.12 16.04
C ALA A 76 -4.84 -13.70 15.46
N VAL A 77 -3.82 -14.48 15.77
CA VAL A 77 -2.49 -14.28 15.18
C VAL A 77 -2.59 -14.56 13.68
N ILE A 78 -2.40 -13.53 12.86
CA ILE A 78 -2.33 -13.68 11.41
C ILE A 78 -1.04 -14.46 11.08
N PRO A 79 -1.12 -15.65 10.47
CA PRO A 79 0.08 -16.37 10.07
C PRO A 79 0.89 -15.52 9.10
N TYR A 80 2.20 -15.45 9.27
CA TYR A 80 3.10 -14.63 8.43
C TYR A 80 2.90 -14.87 6.92
N GLN A 81 2.58 -16.10 6.54
CA GLN A 81 2.32 -16.52 5.16
C GLN A 81 1.02 -15.95 4.55
N SER A 82 0.15 -15.38 5.38
CA SER A 82 -1.15 -14.80 4.97
C SER A 82 -1.05 -13.31 4.66
N ILE A 83 0.14 -12.71 4.80
CA ILE A 83 0.43 -11.33 4.46
C ILE A 83 1.39 -11.36 3.27
N SER A 84 1.18 -10.51 2.27
CA SER A 84 2.13 -10.44 1.17
C SER A 84 3.51 -9.99 1.65
N HIS A 85 4.52 -10.41 0.90
CA HIS A 85 5.85 -9.88 1.04
C HIS A 85 5.82 -8.33 0.97
N PRO A 86 6.60 -7.60 1.79
CA PRO A 86 6.52 -6.14 1.86
C PRO A 86 6.61 -5.43 0.50
N GLN A 87 7.47 -5.91 -0.39
CA GLN A 87 7.60 -5.36 -1.75
C GLN A 87 6.32 -5.54 -2.59
N LYS A 88 5.67 -6.69 -2.46
CA LYS A 88 4.43 -6.98 -3.19
C LYS A 88 3.29 -6.13 -2.63
N LEU A 89 3.19 -6.03 -1.29
CA LEU A 89 2.24 -5.15 -0.62
C LEU A 89 2.41 -3.71 -1.10
N ASP A 90 3.64 -3.18 -1.06
CA ASP A 90 3.95 -1.82 -1.51
C ASP A 90 3.49 -1.59 -2.96
N ALA A 91 3.88 -2.49 -3.87
CA ALA A 91 3.49 -2.41 -5.28
C ALA A 91 1.96 -2.47 -5.49
N ARG A 92 1.23 -3.32 -4.75
CA ARG A 92 -0.23 -3.42 -4.84
C ARG A 92 -0.91 -2.20 -4.26
N THR A 93 -0.43 -1.70 -3.13
CA THR A 93 -0.97 -0.50 -2.51
C THR A 93 -0.72 0.74 -3.37
N GLU A 94 0.44 0.87 -4.04
CA GLU A 94 0.69 1.98 -4.97
C GLU A 94 -0.23 1.93 -6.20
N GLN A 95 -0.54 0.74 -6.73
CA GLN A 95 -1.56 0.60 -7.77
C GLN A 95 -2.93 1.12 -7.30
N GLY A 96 -3.31 0.80 -6.06
CA GLY A 96 -4.52 1.32 -5.44
C GLY A 96 -4.51 2.83 -5.29
N ARG A 97 -3.42 3.39 -4.77
CA ARG A 97 -3.27 4.85 -4.61
C ARG A 97 -3.34 5.58 -5.95
N ALA A 98 -2.67 5.07 -6.98
CA ALA A 98 -2.74 5.61 -8.33
C ALA A 98 -4.17 5.59 -8.89
N LEU A 99 -4.90 4.49 -8.68
CA LEU A 99 -6.31 4.38 -9.06
C LEU A 99 -7.17 5.41 -8.30
N ALA A 100 -6.97 5.57 -6.99
CA ALA A 100 -7.69 6.57 -6.20
C ALA A 100 -7.50 7.99 -6.75
N ARG A 101 -6.26 8.38 -7.09
CA ARG A 101 -5.97 9.69 -7.70
C ARG A 101 -6.76 9.90 -9.00
N SER A 102 -6.81 8.88 -9.87
CA SER A 102 -7.56 8.95 -11.13
C SER A 102 -9.08 9.06 -10.92
N VAL A 103 -9.59 8.44 -9.86
CA VAL A 103 -11.03 8.39 -9.58
C VAL A 103 -11.50 9.61 -8.79
N LEU A 104 -10.63 10.20 -7.98
CA LEU A 104 -10.94 11.37 -7.16
C LEU A 104 -11.42 12.56 -8.00
N GLU A 105 -10.81 12.78 -9.17
CA GLU A 105 -11.21 13.82 -10.11
C GLU A 105 -12.66 13.63 -10.60
N GLU A 106 -13.06 12.39 -10.85
CA GLU A 106 -14.42 12.05 -11.32
C GLU A 106 -15.47 12.08 -10.20
N PHE A 107 -15.04 11.94 -8.94
CA PHE A 107 -15.96 11.88 -7.80
C PHE A 107 -16.70 13.21 -7.57
N GLY A 108 -16.02 14.34 -7.77
CA GLY A 108 -16.63 15.68 -7.82
C GLY A 108 -17.30 16.18 -6.53
N GLU A 109 -17.14 15.47 -5.41
CA GLU A 109 -17.60 15.85 -4.07
C GLU A 109 -16.41 16.04 -3.12
N CYS A 110 -16.65 16.39 -1.86
CA CYS A 110 -15.60 16.64 -0.88
C CYS A 110 -14.86 15.36 -0.41
N GLU A 111 -13.71 15.57 0.21
CA GLU A 111 -12.77 14.57 0.72
C GLU A 111 -13.45 13.60 1.69
N PHE A 112 -14.30 14.12 2.57
CA PHE A 112 -15.11 13.32 3.50
C PHE A 112 -16.03 12.35 2.76
N SER A 113 -16.72 12.84 1.73
CA SER A 113 -17.65 12.01 0.96
C SER A 113 -16.92 10.93 0.17
N PHE A 114 -15.71 11.23 -0.30
CA PHE A 114 -14.87 10.27 -1.02
C PHE A 114 -14.39 9.16 -0.07
N CYS A 115 -13.83 9.52 1.09
CA CYS A 115 -13.40 8.54 2.09
C CYS A 115 -14.57 7.65 2.56
N GLU A 116 -15.76 8.22 2.80
CA GLU A 116 -16.96 7.43 3.14
C GLU A 116 -17.41 6.50 2.01
N PHE A 117 -17.27 6.92 0.76
CA PHE A 117 -17.55 6.08 -0.40
C PHE A 117 -16.59 4.88 -0.47
N ILE A 118 -15.29 5.09 -0.24
CA ILE A 118 -14.30 4.00 -0.22
C ILE A 118 -14.58 3.03 0.94
N LEU A 119 -14.87 3.54 2.15
CA LEU A 119 -15.23 2.69 3.29
C LEU A 119 -16.50 1.87 3.03
N TRP A 120 -17.49 2.47 2.37
CA TRP A 120 -18.68 1.74 1.94
C TRP A 120 -18.31 0.62 0.96
N MET A 121 -17.46 0.87 -0.03
CA MET A 121 -16.99 -0.18 -0.95
C MET A 121 -16.30 -1.33 -0.21
N VAL A 122 -15.35 -1.01 0.68
CA VAL A 122 -14.66 -2.00 1.53
C VAL A 122 -15.67 -2.84 2.29
N SER A 123 -16.67 -2.22 2.91
CA SER A 123 -17.69 -2.95 3.67
C SER A 123 -18.48 -3.94 2.80
N ASN A 124 -18.79 -3.59 1.55
CA ASN A 124 -19.49 -4.48 0.63
C ASN A 124 -18.63 -5.68 0.23
N TYR A 125 -17.34 -5.47 -0.07
CA TYR A 125 -16.43 -6.58 -0.39
C TYR A 125 -16.29 -7.56 0.78
N LEU A 126 -16.11 -7.04 1.99
CA LEU A 126 -15.96 -7.88 3.18
C LEU A 126 -17.23 -8.69 3.51
N VAL A 127 -18.41 -8.14 3.22
CA VAL A 127 -19.68 -8.86 3.38
C VAL A 127 -19.87 -9.90 2.26
N ASP A 128 -19.54 -9.56 1.02
CA ASP A 128 -19.70 -10.46 -0.13
C ASP A 128 -18.82 -11.72 0.00
N TRP A 129 -17.57 -11.56 0.48
CA TRP A 129 -16.65 -12.68 0.66
C TRP A 129 -17.01 -13.66 1.76
N GLU A 130 -18.02 -13.37 2.60
CA GLU A 130 -18.60 -14.41 3.46
C GLU A 130 -19.20 -15.54 2.63
N GLY A 131 -19.71 -15.26 1.43
CA GLY A 131 -20.13 -16.26 0.47
C GLY A 131 -19.02 -17.23 0.05
N ASN A 132 -17.75 -16.82 0.21
CA ASN A 132 -16.55 -17.61 -0.07
C ASN A 132 -15.93 -18.23 1.20
N ASN A 133 -16.68 -18.34 2.29
CA ASN A 133 -16.23 -18.86 3.60
C ASN A 133 -15.09 -18.05 4.25
N ILE A 134 -14.99 -16.75 3.96
CA ILE A 134 -14.04 -15.86 4.63
C ILE A 134 -14.82 -15.00 5.62
N PRO A 135 -14.61 -15.17 6.94
CA PRO A 135 -15.29 -14.36 7.93
C PRO A 135 -14.96 -12.87 7.75
N ARG A 136 -15.99 -12.02 7.81
CA ARG A 136 -15.82 -10.55 7.73
C ARG A 136 -14.83 -10.00 8.76
N SER A 137 -14.73 -10.60 9.95
CA SER A 137 -13.76 -10.23 11.00
C SER A 137 -12.31 -10.44 10.56
N ASP A 138 -12.06 -11.49 9.78
CA ASP A 138 -10.74 -11.87 9.32
C ASP A 138 -10.34 -11.00 8.12
N GLY A 139 -11.25 -10.82 7.16
CA GLY A 139 -11.05 -9.89 6.05
C GLY A 139 -10.85 -8.45 6.54
N PHE A 140 -11.60 -8.01 7.55
CA PHE A 140 -11.42 -6.70 8.16
C PHE A 140 -10.04 -6.56 8.82
N ARG A 141 -9.59 -7.57 9.57
CA ARG A 141 -8.26 -7.59 10.18
C ARG A 141 -7.15 -7.52 9.13
N LEU A 142 -7.27 -8.26 8.03
CA LEU A 142 -6.31 -8.23 6.91
C LEU A 142 -6.30 -6.88 6.21
N PHE A 143 -7.46 -6.28 5.96
CA PHE A 143 -7.58 -4.94 5.40
C PHE A 143 -6.89 -3.88 6.29
N MET A 144 -7.14 -3.93 7.61
CA MET A 144 -6.49 -3.03 8.56
C MET A 144 -4.97 -3.15 8.54
N ASP A 145 -4.44 -4.39 8.50
CA ASP A 145 -3.00 -4.61 8.45
C ASP A 145 -2.38 -4.10 7.14
N ALA A 146 -3.04 -4.33 6.01
CA ALA A 146 -2.59 -3.81 4.72
C ALA A 146 -2.59 -2.27 4.68
N ALA A 147 -3.69 -1.64 5.11
CA ALA A 147 -3.82 -0.18 5.15
C ALA A 147 -2.83 0.46 6.13
N THR A 148 -2.65 -0.12 7.32
CA THR A 148 -1.69 0.40 8.30
C THR A 148 -0.25 0.32 7.81
N ARG A 149 0.12 -0.79 7.14
CA ARG A 149 1.46 -0.93 6.54
C ARG A 149 1.68 0.05 5.40
N CYS A 150 0.69 0.20 4.51
CA CYS A 150 0.73 1.18 3.44
C CYS A 150 0.90 2.62 3.98
N MET A 151 0.08 3.01 4.96
CA MET A 151 0.18 4.30 5.64
C MET A 151 1.57 4.52 6.25
N ALA A 152 2.09 3.51 6.95
CA ALA A 152 3.41 3.59 7.57
C ALA A 152 4.53 3.74 6.53
N PHE A 153 4.47 3.01 5.40
CA PHE A 153 5.42 3.14 4.31
C PHE A 153 5.38 4.54 3.70
N GLU A 154 4.18 5.07 3.44
CA GLU A 154 4.02 6.36 2.79
C GLU A 154 4.46 7.52 3.69
N ILE A 155 4.04 7.54 4.97
CA ILE A 155 4.52 8.55 5.93
C ILE A 155 6.04 8.47 6.05
N SER A 156 6.60 7.27 6.18
CA SER A 156 8.06 7.09 6.29
C SER A 156 8.78 7.59 5.03
N ALA A 157 8.21 7.36 3.84
CA ALA A 157 8.78 7.82 2.58
C ALA A 157 8.75 9.35 2.46
N GLN A 158 7.63 9.99 2.83
CA GLN A 158 7.49 11.44 2.83
C GLN A 158 8.48 12.11 3.80
N GLU A 159 8.51 11.66 5.05
CA GLU A 159 9.43 12.18 6.08
C GLU A 159 10.91 12.00 5.66
N LEU A 160 11.25 10.84 5.07
CA LEU A 160 12.60 10.61 4.57
C LEU A 160 12.94 11.56 3.42
N CYS A 161 12.02 11.74 2.46
CA CYS A 161 12.20 12.68 1.35
C CYS A 161 12.40 14.10 1.87
N ASP A 162 11.58 14.56 2.82
CA ASP A 162 11.68 15.89 3.40
C ASP A 162 13.03 16.11 4.08
N ILE A 163 13.48 15.15 4.91
CA ILE A 163 14.80 15.22 5.57
C ILE A 163 15.93 15.25 4.54
N VAL A 164 15.87 14.43 3.49
CA VAL A 164 16.90 14.38 2.44
C VAL A 164 16.92 15.69 1.65
N ILE A 165 15.76 16.22 1.28
CA ILE A 165 15.64 17.49 0.57
C ILE A 165 16.19 18.62 1.44
N GLU A 166 15.77 18.72 2.70
CA GLU A 166 16.16 19.81 3.59
C GLU A 166 17.63 19.74 4.01
N LYS A 167 18.10 18.57 4.47
CA LYS A 167 19.42 18.42 5.12
C LYS A 167 20.55 18.02 4.19
N ARG A 168 20.23 17.50 2.99
CA ARG A 168 21.27 17.04 2.05
C ARG A 168 21.27 17.88 0.79
N ILE A 169 20.13 17.98 0.11
CA ILE A 169 20.04 18.75 -1.14
C ILE A 169 20.12 20.25 -0.85
N GLY A 170 19.35 20.75 0.12
CA GLY A 170 19.28 22.18 0.45
C GLY A 170 20.52 22.75 1.14
N THR A 171 21.29 21.94 1.87
CA THR A 171 22.40 22.41 2.71
C THR A 171 23.76 21.80 2.43
N SER A 172 23.87 20.69 1.70
CA SER A 172 25.12 19.93 1.56
C SER A 172 25.46 19.56 0.12
N ASP A 173 24.90 20.30 -0.85
CA ASP A 173 25.11 20.13 -2.30
C ASP A 173 24.91 18.68 -2.80
N TRP A 174 24.14 17.85 -2.09
CA TRP A 174 23.78 16.54 -2.61
C TRP A 174 22.91 16.73 -3.84
N SER A 175 23.29 16.06 -4.93
CA SER A 175 22.39 15.88 -6.06
C SER A 175 21.32 14.83 -5.70
N LEU A 176 20.25 14.78 -6.49
CA LEU A 176 19.27 13.68 -6.42
C LEU A 176 19.95 12.32 -6.61
N ALA A 177 21.00 12.27 -7.43
CA ALA A 177 21.79 11.07 -7.68
C ALA A 177 22.50 10.57 -6.40
N ASP A 178 23.09 11.49 -5.63
CA ASP A 178 23.75 11.18 -4.35
C ASP A 178 22.75 10.66 -3.31
N ALA A 179 21.55 11.24 -3.28
CA ALA A 179 20.46 10.78 -2.43
C ALA A 179 20.02 9.35 -2.78
N VAL A 180 19.79 9.06 -4.07
CA VAL A 180 19.43 7.72 -4.56
C VAL A 180 20.56 6.72 -4.25
N CYS A 181 21.82 7.09 -4.45
CA CYS A 181 22.96 6.23 -4.13
C CYS A 181 23.04 5.91 -2.63
N GLY A 182 22.84 6.92 -1.77
CA GLY A 182 22.85 6.75 -0.32
C GLY A 182 21.74 5.81 0.16
N LEU A 183 20.52 5.96 -0.35
CA LEU A 183 19.40 5.06 -0.07
C LEU A 183 19.69 3.63 -0.54
N SER A 184 20.26 3.48 -1.74
CA SER A 184 20.65 2.18 -2.30
C SER A 184 21.67 1.47 -1.40
N ALA A 185 22.71 2.18 -0.97
CA ALA A 185 23.74 1.64 -0.10
C ALA A 185 23.16 1.21 1.27
N TYR A 186 22.27 2.01 1.84
CA TYR A 186 21.61 1.68 3.11
C TYR A 186 20.68 0.46 2.97
N ALA A 187 19.90 0.37 1.89
CA ALA A 187 19.06 -0.77 1.59
C ALA A 187 19.89 -2.06 1.47
N GLY A 188 20.99 -2.01 0.70
CA GLY A 188 21.93 -3.13 0.58
C GLY A 188 22.56 -3.53 1.91
N TYR A 189 22.94 -2.56 2.75
CA TYR A 189 23.46 -2.83 4.09
C TYR A 189 22.43 -3.53 4.98
N LYS A 190 21.18 -3.03 5.02
CA LYS A 190 20.11 -3.64 5.80
C LYS A 190 19.76 -5.05 5.32
N TYR A 191 19.74 -5.27 4.01
CA TYR A 191 19.58 -6.61 3.44
C TYR A 191 20.69 -7.56 3.90
N GLY A 192 21.95 -7.13 3.80
CA GLY A 192 23.10 -7.92 4.26
C GLY A 192 23.03 -8.27 5.75
N MET A 193 22.62 -7.32 6.60
CA MET A 193 22.39 -7.59 8.03
C MET A 193 21.29 -8.61 8.28
N THR A 194 20.16 -8.50 7.57
CA THR A 194 19.02 -9.43 7.71
C THR A 194 19.42 -10.85 7.29
N GLN A 195 20.14 -11.01 6.18
CA GLN A 195 20.68 -12.29 5.74
C GLN A 195 21.66 -12.90 6.75
N ALA A 196 22.51 -12.07 7.38
CA ALA A 196 23.44 -12.53 8.41
C ALA A 196 22.71 -12.99 9.69
N ASN A 197 21.59 -12.35 10.05
CA ASN A 197 20.85 -12.63 11.28
C ASN A 197 19.84 -13.78 11.16
N HIS A 198 19.27 -13.99 9.97
CA HIS A 198 18.19 -14.97 9.77
C HIS A 198 18.56 -16.12 8.83
N GLY A 199 19.77 -16.12 8.26
CA GLY A 199 20.23 -17.14 7.31
C GLY A 199 19.61 -16.97 5.91
N LYS A 200 20.21 -17.66 4.91
CA LYS A 200 19.85 -17.56 3.48
C LYS A 200 18.38 -17.88 3.16
N GLU A 201 17.67 -18.54 4.06
CA GLU A 201 16.27 -18.95 3.86
C GLU A 201 15.26 -17.83 4.13
N PHE A 202 15.68 -16.73 4.78
CA PHE A 202 14.77 -15.68 5.22
C PHE A 202 14.30 -14.74 4.10
N TYR A 203 15.16 -14.53 3.08
CA TYR A 203 14.81 -13.82 1.85
C TYR A 203 15.54 -14.50 0.68
N GLN A 204 14.92 -15.51 0.07
CA GLN A 204 15.32 -15.97 -1.27
C GLN A 204 14.75 -15.06 -2.37
N ASP A 205 14.54 -13.78 -2.07
CA ASP A 205 13.85 -12.89 -2.99
C ASP A 205 14.86 -12.17 -3.90
N SER A 206 15.00 -12.69 -5.12
CA SER A 206 15.83 -12.13 -6.21
C SER A 206 15.51 -10.67 -6.53
N HIS A 207 14.37 -10.16 -6.05
CA HIS A 207 13.91 -8.81 -6.31
C HIS A 207 14.60 -7.74 -5.46
N ILE A 208 15.11 -8.04 -4.26
CA ILE A 208 15.87 -7.06 -3.46
C ILE A 208 17.27 -6.84 -4.07
N ASP A 209 17.93 -7.91 -4.50
CA ASP A 209 19.17 -7.80 -5.28
C ASP A 209 18.94 -6.98 -6.55
N MET A 210 17.76 -7.15 -7.19
CA MET A 210 17.35 -6.36 -8.34
C MET A 210 17.10 -4.88 -7.98
N ILE A 211 16.50 -4.56 -6.83
CA ILE A 211 16.31 -3.18 -6.37
C ILE A 211 17.66 -2.53 -6.11
N VAL A 212 18.55 -3.19 -5.35
CA VAL A 212 19.91 -2.68 -5.10
C VAL A 212 20.66 -2.47 -6.41
N TYR A 213 20.57 -3.42 -7.34
CA TYR A 213 21.18 -3.33 -8.66
C TYR A 213 20.61 -2.17 -9.48
N VAL A 214 19.28 -2.09 -9.65
CA VAL A 214 18.60 -1.05 -10.45
C VAL A 214 18.89 0.33 -9.86
N MET A 215 18.77 0.51 -8.54
CA MET A 215 19.02 1.80 -7.92
C MET A 215 20.50 2.20 -8.02
N THR A 216 21.44 1.24 -7.94
CA THR A 216 22.87 1.51 -8.18
C THR A 216 23.12 1.90 -9.64
N GLN A 217 22.51 1.22 -10.62
CA GLN A 217 22.61 1.58 -12.04
C GLN A 217 22.02 2.97 -12.32
N GLU A 218 20.87 3.29 -11.71
CA GLU A 218 20.24 4.61 -11.84
C GLU A 218 21.09 5.72 -11.22
N ALA A 219 21.71 5.49 -10.06
CA ALA A 219 22.66 6.43 -9.46
C ALA A 219 23.87 6.68 -10.38
N VAL A 220 24.43 5.63 -10.98
CA VAL A 220 25.54 5.75 -11.95
C VAL A 220 25.09 6.51 -13.21
N ARG A 221 23.89 6.24 -13.73
CA ARG A 221 23.31 6.95 -14.88
C ARG A 221 23.16 8.44 -14.61
N MET A 222 22.87 8.82 -13.37
CA MET A 222 22.73 10.21 -12.94
C MET A 222 24.07 10.87 -12.54
N GLY A 223 25.20 10.19 -12.71
CA GLY A 223 26.54 10.76 -12.59
C GLY A 223 27.31 10.41 -11.32
N VAL A 224 26.79 9.52 -10.46
CA VAL A 224 27.57 9.00 -9.31
C VAL A 224 28.67 8.07 -9.82
N PRO A 225 29.95 8.28 -9.43
CA PRO A 225 31.03 7.39 -9.84
C PRO A 225 30.75 5.96 -9.39
N ALA A 226 30.69 5.01 -10.34
CA ALA A 226 30.63 3.60 -9.99
C ALA A 226 31.94 3.23 -9.25
N GLY A 227 31.82 2.74 -8.03
CA GLY A 227 32.93 2.17 -7.26
C GLY A 227 33.38 0.83 -7.85
N SER A 228 33.83 0.80 -9.09
CA SER A 228 34.51 -0.35 -9.68
C SER A 228 36.02 -0.10 -9.60
N ASN A 229 36.58 -0.37 -8.41
CA ASN A 229 37.99 -0.69 -8.22
C ASN A 229 38.10 -2.07 -7.59
#